data_AF-A0A7V2AD15-F1
#
_entry.id   AF-A0A7V2AD15-F1
#
_cell.length_a   1.000
_cell.length_b   1.000
_cell.length_c   1.000
_cell.angle_alpha   90.00
_cell.angle_beta   90.00
_cell.angle_gamma   90.00
#
_symmetry.space_group_name_H-M   'P 1'
#
loop_
_entity.id
_entity.type
_entity.pdbx_description
1 polymer ?
#
loop_
_entity_poly.entity_id
_entity_poly.type
_entity_poly.pdbx_seq_one_letter_code
_entity_poly.pdbx_strand_id
1 'polypeptide(L)' 'MTDTAAHVPVMLDACVDALEPGPGRWIVDATFGAGGHARAFLDA' A
#
# COMPACT_ATOMS: atom_id res chain seq x y z
N MET A 1 -19.89 14.39 -10.92
CA MET A 1 -20.08 13.11 -10.22
C MET A 1 -18.85 12.93 -9.33
N THR A 2 -18.87 13.49 -8.13
CA THR A 2 -17.81 13.26 -7.14
C THR A 2 -18.12 11.94 -6.47
N ASP A 3 -17.47 10.88 -6.96
CA ASP A 3 -17.41 9.63 -6.22
C ASP A 3 -16.63 9.90 -4.93
N THR A 4 -17.34 9.93 -3.80
CA THR A 4 -16.80 10.21 -2.46
C THR A 4 -16.36 8.94 -1.74
N ALA A 5 -16.41 7.77 -2.39
CA ALA A 5 -15.88 6.55 -1.80
C ALA A 5 -14.35 6.65 -1.71
N ALA A 6 -13.80 6.51 -0.51
CA ALA A 6 -12.36 6.43 -0.31
C ALA A 6 -11.80 5.22 -1.10
N HIS A 7 -10.74 5.43 -1.88
CA HIS A 7 -10.10 4.35 -2.60
C HIS A 7 -9.50 3.35 -1.60
N VAL A 8 -9.97 2.11 -1.64
CA VAL A 8 -9.41 1.00 -0.86
C VAL A 8 -8.35 0.27 -1.70
N PRO A 9 -7.12 0.09 -1.20
CA PRO A 9 -6.08 -0.67 -1.90
C PRO A 9 -6.48 -2.14 -2.07
N VAL A 10 -6.39 -2.64 -3.30
CA VAL A 10 -6.74 -4.03 -3.61
C VAL A 10 -5.66 -4.98 -3.08
N MET A 11 -6.10 -6.09 -2.46
CA MET A 11 -5.24 -7.15 -1.92
C MET A 11 -4.18 -6.66 -0.93
N LEU A 12 -4.48 -5.62 -0.14
CA LEU A 12 -3.51 -5.01 0.75
C LEU A 12 -2.83 -6.02 1.69
N ASP A 13 -3.63 -6.81 2.42
CA ASP A 13 -3.11 -7.76 3.41
C ASP A 13 -2.20 -8.81 2.76
N ALA A 14 -2.61 -9.36 1.62
CA ALA A 14 -1.80 -10.33 0.88
C ALA A 14 -0.48 -9.74 0.39
N CYS A 15 -0.46 -8.46 0.01
CA CYS A 15 0.79 -7.76 -0.36
C CYS A 15 1.69 -7.50 0.86
N VAL A 16 1.11 -7.13 2.02
CA VAL A 16 1.87 -6.95 3.26
C VAL A 16 2.50 -8.26 3.69
N ASP A 17 1.73 -9.36 3.70
CA ASP A 17 2.21 -10.69 4.06
C ASP A 17 3.34 -11.17 3.13
N ALA A 18 3.24 -10.89 1.82
CA ALA A 18 4.24 -11.31 0.85
C ALA A 18 5.53 -10.49 0.87
N LEU A 19 5.43 -9.18 1.14
CA LEU A 19 6.57 -8.27 1.08
C LEU A 19 7.27 -8.11 2.43
N GLU A 20 6.57 -8.38 3.53
CA GLU A 20 7.05 -8.25 4.91
C GLU A 20 7.72 -6.88 5.14
N PRO A 21 6.98 -5.77 4.96
CA PRO A 21 7.49 -4.43 5.22
C PRO A 21 7.96 -4.28 6.67
N GLY A 22 8.91 -3.37 6.87
CA GLY A 22 9.41 -3.04 8.19
C GLY A 22 10.77 -2.33 8.16
N PRO A 23 11.31 -1.97 9.35
CA PRO A 23 12.55 -1.22 9.46
C PRO A 23 13.73 -1.91 8.75
N GLY A 24 14.47 -1.14 7.95
CA GLY A 24 15.63 -1.62 7.21
C GLY A 24 15.31 -2.41 5.93
N ARG A 25 14.04 -2.61 5.59
CA ARG A 25 13.62 -3.20 4.32
C ARG A 25 13.52 -2.13 3.24
N TRP A 26 13.87 -2.49 2.01
CA TRP A 26 13.66 -1.67 0.83
C TRP A 26 12.52 -2.26 0.00
N ILE A 27 11.50 -1.44 -0.27
CA ILE A 27 10.36 -1.79 -1.12
C ILE A 27 10.23 -0.71 -2.19
N VAL A 28 10.03 -1.13 -3.44
CA VAL A 28 9.77 -0.22 -4.57
C VAL A 28 8.31 -0.33 -4.94
N ASP A 29 7.55 0.74 -4.72
CA ASP A 29 6.21 0.87 -5.28
C ASP A 29 6.32 1.42 -6.71
N ALA A 30 6.29 0.52 -7.68
CA ALA A 30 6.37 0.86 -9.10
C ALA A 30 5.04 1.40 -9.68
N THR A 31 3.99 1.45 -8.86
CA THR A 31 2.62 1.77 -9.28
C THR A 31 1.91 2.68 -8.28
N PHE A 32 2.66 3.62 -7.69
CA PHE A 32 2.26 4.43 -6.53
C PHE A 32 0.77 4.84 -6.46
N GLY A 33 0.17 5.27 -7.56
CA GLY A 33 -1.25 5.59 -7.63
C GLY A 33 -1.64 6.65 -6.59
N ALA A 34 -2.66 6.36 -5.78
CA ALA A 34 -3.08 7.22 -4.66
C ALA A 34 -2.25 7.00 -3.37
N GLY A 35 -1.25 6.12 -3.39
CA GLY A 35 -0.32 5.88 -2.28
C GLY A 35 -0.83 4.97 -1.16
N GLY A 36 -1.95 4.28 -1.35
CA GLY A 36 -2.56 3.45 -0.30
C GLY A 36 -1.71 2.25 0.12
N HIS A 37 -1.06 1.55 -0.82
CA HIS A 37 -0.11 0.47 -0.50
C HIS A 37 1.15 1.02 0.15
N ALA A 38 1.75 2.07 -0.42
CA ALA A 38 2.94 2.72 0.15
C ALA A 38 2.72 3.19 1.61
N ARG A 39 1.56 3.78 1.90
CA ARG A 39 1.17 4.18 3.27
C ARG A 39 1.17 2.99 4.22
N ALA A 40 0.51 1.90 3.85
CA ALA A 40 0.42 0.71 4.68
C ALA A 40 1.79 0.06 4.91
N PHE A 41 2.67 0.05 3.91
CA PHE A 41 4.04 -0.47 4.06
C PHE A 41 4.93 0.38 4.97
N LEU A 42 4.68 1.69 5.04
CA LEU A 42 5.41 2.59 5.94
C LEU A 42 4.88 2.57 7.38
N ASP A 43 3.60 2.23 7.56
CA ASP A 43 2.95 2.13 8.87
C ASP A 43 3.18 0.75 9.54
N ALA A 44 3.71 -0.24 8.80
CA ALA A 44 4.07 -1.59 9.25
C ALA A 44 5.49 -1.67 9.82
#